data_AF-A0A5B0FFR9-F1
#
_entry.id   AF-A0A5B0FFR9-F1
#
_cell.length_a   1.000
_cell.length_b   1.000
_cell.length_c   1.000
_cell.angle_alpha   90.00
_cell.angle_beta   90.00
_cell.angle_gamma   90.00
#
_symmetry.space_group_name_H-M   'P 1'
#
loop_
_entity.id
_entity.type
_entity.pdbx_description
1 polymer ?
#
loop_
_entity_poly.entity_id
_entity_poly.type
_entity_poly.pdbx_seq_one_letter_code
_entity_poly.pdbx_strand_id
1 'polypeptide(L)'
;MNNRPLLFTLLIAGMSFGTAWAIRGQFGHEQGAAWAAGIGGLSIVLLSKRADWYAKAFQLSLASAIGWGIGGIISYGKVVGYARGLDFGNVYYGLAMLFVIGGLFGLIGGGLFGLTLASSRSKPVNWPQLLTEMVAGAVLFYYFLIEEMGWLMTPPRSEAWAACFGIVIALFWHMIRYRQYAAIRVAIMAGFGGGFGFAFGNFLQVMGNSSGIKFNFWNVMEYSIGFFGGIGMAYGTFTSKWETGETDSQKSAMITPVLLLALIIPLVVWDQSFGAERLVEIFKSADPLADSAAVTTSVQWISFLLATTFGAYWLYYYLKPANPFSELSAKNLHRYFLTYFGLYISFSILITGAFMSLYRIEQYLYIINFVVIAFLVRKSAPIFSDRGLNMSRWAVNLFFTLAFLAILTALAISSHEELKGAQLRFE
;
A
#
# COMPACT_ATOMS: atom_id res chain seq x y z
N MET A 1 -6.14 -0.73 -30.82
CA MET A 1 -5.85 0.47 -30.02
C MET A 1 -4.44 0.36 -29.43
N ASN A 2 -3.61 1.40 -29.56
CA ASN A 2 -2.26 1.41 -29.00
C ASN A 2 -2.32 1.59 -27.48
N ASN A 3 -2.26 0.50 -26.71
CA ASN A 3 -2.33 0.53 -25.24
C ASN A 3 -1.01 0.94 -24.57
N ARG A 4 0.06 1.24 -25.33
CA ARG A 4 1.39 1.55 -24.79
C ARG A 4 1.39 2.71 -23.77
N PRO A 5 0.69 3.84 -23.99
CA PRO A 5 0.70 4.94 -23.01
C PRO A 5 0.02 4.58 -21.68
N LEU A 6 -1.05 3.76 -21.74
CA LEU A 6 -1.69 3.23 -20.54
C LEU A 6 -0.72 2.31 -19.79
N LEU A 7 -0.12 1.32 -20.47
CA LEU A 7 0.84 0.39 -19.85
C LEU A 7 2.02 1.12 -19.20
N PHE A 8 2.54 2.16 -19.88
CA PHE A 8 3.60 3.00 -19.33
C PHE A 8 3.16 3.73 -18.06
N THR A 9 1.94 4.26 -18.03
CA THR A 9 1.37 4.91 -16.83
C THR A 9 1.17 3.91 -15.69
N LEU A 10 0.68 2.70 -15.99
CA LEU A 10 0.51 1.63 -15.00
C LEU A 10 1.85 1.19 -14.41
N LEU A 11 2.88 1.06 -15.24
CA LEU A 11 4.23 0.73 -14.79
C LEU A 11 4.75 1.74 -13.77
N ILE A 12 4.60 3.05 -14.05
CA ILE A 12 5.05 4.09 -13.11
C ILE A 12 4.26 4.06 -11.80
N ALA A 13 2.94 3.83 -11.85
CA ALA A 13 2.11 3.67 -10.66
C ALA A 13 2.55 2.45 -9.83
N GLY A 14 2.79 1.32 -10.49
CA GLY A 14 3.33 0.11 -9.86
C GLY A 14 4.70 0.34 -9.24
N MET A 15 5.64 0.95 -9.96
CA MET A 15 6.98 1.23 -9.42
C MET A 15 6.93 2.17 -8.21
N SER A 16 6.08 3.20 -8.27
CA SER A 16 5.90 4.16 -7.17
C SER A 16 5.37 3.47 -5.93
N PHE A 17 4.28 2.72 -6.07
CA PHE A 17 3.66 2.09 -4.92
C PHE A 17 4.43 0.86 -4.43
N GLY A 18 5.01 0.06 -5.34
CA GLY A 18 5.89 -1.07 -5.01
C GLY A 18 7.12 -0.65 -4.21
N THR A 19 7.79 0.43 -4.61
CA THR A 19 8.93 0.95 -3.85
C THR A 19 8.52 1.43 -2.47
N ALA A 20 7.42 2.18 -2.37
CA ALA A 20 6.91 2.63 -1.08
C ALA A 20 6.48 1.44 -0.19
N TRP A 21 5.87 0.41 -0.75
CA TRP A 21 5.47 -0.79 -0.01
C TRP A 21 6.67 -1.65 0.43
N ALA A 22 7.72 -1.74 -0.38
CA ALA A 22 8.97 -2.39 0.02
C ALA A 22 9.62 -1.68 1.22
N ILE A 23 9.60 -0.34 1.22
CA ILE A 23 10.08 0.49 2.33
C ILE A 23 9.21 0.28 3.60
N ARG A 24 7.89 0.10 3.44
CA ARG A 24 6.97 -0.19 4.55
C ARG A 24 7.39 -1.40 5.37
N GLY A 25 8.03 -2.40 4.75
CA GLY A 25 8.60 -3.54 5.46
C GLY A 25 9.60 -3.18 6.57
N GLN A 26 10.10 -1.93 6.62
CA GLN A 26 11.00 -1.46 7.68
C GLN A 26 10.28 -0.81 8.88
N PHE A 27 9.06 -0.29 8.70
CA PHE A 27 8.35 0.56 9.66
C PHE A 27 7.18 -0.10 10.38
N GLY A 28 6.89 -1.37 10.07
CA GLY A 28 5.80 -2.12 10.70
C GLY A 28 4.46 -1.98 9.97
N HIS A 29 3.40 -2.36 10.67
CA HIS A 29 2.16 -2.85 10.09
C HIS A 29 1.28 -1.74 9.51
N GLU A 30 0.64 -0.93 10.35
CA GLU A 30 -0.42 0.01 9.97
C GLU A 30 0.14 1.35 9.46
N GLN A 31 0.99 2.00 10.26
CA GLN A 31 1.52 3.33 9.98
C GLN A 31 2.43 3.36 8.74
N GLY A 32 3.25 2.31 8.57
CA GLY A 32 4.08 2.15 7.37
C GLY A 32 3.23 1.91 6.11
N ALA A 33 2.16 1.10 6.24
CA ALA A 33 1.22 0.87 5.13
C ALA A 33 0.48 2.16 4.76
N ALA A 34 0.09 2.96 5.75
CA ALA A 34 -0.54 4.25 5.52
C ALA A 34 0.36 5.22 4.75
N TRP A 35 1.62 5.39 5.17
CA TRP A 35 2.56 6.27 4.44
C TRP A 35 2.79 5.76 3.01
N ALA A 36 3.05 4.47 2.84
CA ALA A 36 3.26 3.88 1.52
C ALA A 36 2.07 4.09 0.58
N ALA A 37 0.84 3.90 1.08
CA ALA A 37 -0.37 4.12 0.29
C ALA A 37 -0.69 5.59 0.05
N GLY A 38 -0.32 6.49 0.97
CA GLY A 38 -0.33 7.92 0.71
C GLY A 38 0.47 8.27 -0.54
N ILE A 39 1.69 7.72 -0.67
CA ILE A 39 2.55 7.87 -1.86
C ILE A 39 1.91 7.22 -3.09
N GLY A 40 1.39 6.00 -2.96
CA GLY A 40 0.73 5.26 -4.03
C GLY A 40 -0.47 6.01 -4.62
N GLY A 41 -1.43 6.43 -3.79
CA GLY A 41 -2.59 7.21 -4.20
C GLY A 41 -2.20 8.56 -4.82
N LEU A 42 -1.23 9.26 -4.23
CA LEU A 42 -0.73 10.52 -4.76
C LEU A 42 -0.09 10.36 -6.15
N SER A 43 0.63 9.25 -6.38
CA SER A 43 1.25 8.96 -7.68
C SER A 43 0.20 8.80 -8.78
N ILE A 44 -0.92 8.11 -8.50
CA ILE A 44 -2.01 7.92 -9.48
C ILE A 44 -2.66 9.26 -9.82
N VAL A 45 -2.92 10.09 -8.81
CA VAL A 45 -3.45 11.44 -9.02
C VAL A 45 -2.50 12.23 -9.91
N LEU A 46 -1.21 12.26 -9.59
CA LEU A 46 -0.21 12.99 -10.37
C LEU A 46 -0.12 12.50 -11.83
N LEU A 47 -0.17 11.19 -12.03
CA LEU A 47 -0.13 10.53 -13.34
C LEU A 47 -1.36 10.82 -14.20
N SER A 48 -2.51 11.16 -13.59
CA SER A 48 -3.77 11.44 -14.29
C SER A 48 -3.75 12.68 -15.20
N LYS A 49 -2.84 13.63 -14.94
CA LYS A 49 -2.76 14.93 -15.63
C LYS A 49 -4.09 15.72 -15.62
N ARG A 50 -4.95 15.47 -14.62
CA ARG A 50 -6.26 16.10 -14.46
C ARG A 50 -6.23 17.16 -13.35
N ALA A 51 -6.45 18.42 -13.73
CA ALA A 51 -6.44 19.54 -12.79
C ALA A 51 -7.56 19.44 -11.74
N ASP A 52 -8.73 18.93 -12.13
CA ASP A 52 -9.85 18.69 -11.23
C ASP A 52 -9.54 17.62 -10.16
N TRP A 53 -8.63 16.69 -10.44
CA TRP A 53 -8.17 15.72 -9.44
C TRP A 53 -7.09 16.28 -8.53
N TYR A 54 -6.30 17.24 -9.01
CA TYR A 54 -5.29 17.92 -8.19
C TYR A 54 -5.92 18.71 -7.05
N ALA A 55 -7.09 19.31 -7.26
CA ALA A 55 -7.86 19.98 -6.21
C ALA A 55 -8.28 19.07 -5.04
N LYS A 56 -8.24 17.74 -5.21
CA LYS A 56 -8.53 16.75 -4.15
C LYS A 56 -7.35 15.83 -3.84
N ALA A 57 -6.16 16.13 -4.35
CA ALA A 57 -5.02 15.20 -4.30
C ALA A 57 -4.67 14.72 -2.89
N PHE A 58 -4.70 15.61 -1.89
CA PHE A 58 -4.42 15.24 -0.51
C PHE A 58 -5.54 14.43 0.14
N GLN A 59 -6.81 14.68 -0.19
CA GLN A 59 -7.92 13.84 0.28
C GLN A 59 -7.83 12.44 -0.31
N LEU A 60 -7.51 12.33 -1.61
CA LEU A 60 -7.31 11.07 -2.31
C LEU A 60 -6.13 10.29 -1.73
N SER A 61 -5.00 10.97 -1.51
CA SER A 61 -3.81 10.39 -0.88
C SER A 61 -4.10 9.93 0.55
N LEU A 62 -4.82 10.72 1.35
CA LEU A 62 -5.22 10.34 2.71
C LEU A 62 -6.20 9.14 2.71
N ALA A 63 -7.20 9.12 1.83
CA ALA A 63 -8.13 8.00 1.73
C ALA A 63 -7.42 6.70 1.36
N SER A 64 -6.41 6.78 0.48
CA SER A 64 -5.52 5.65 0.17
C SER A 64 -4.70 5.24 1.41
N ALA A 65 -4.07 6.20 2.09
CA ALA A 65 -3.31 5.98 3.32
C ALA A 65 -4.13 5.26 4.39
N ILE A 66 -5.33 5.77 4.70
CA ILE A 66 -6.22 5.15 5.69
C ILE A 66 -6.64 3.75 5.23
N GLY A 67 -7.10 3.59 3.99
CA GLY A 67 -7.67 2.32 3.55
C GLY A 67 -6.67 1.17 3.50
N TRP A 68 -5.48 1.39 2.96
CA TRP A 68 -4.40 0.39 2.98
C TRP A 68 -3.78 0.26 4.37
N GLY A 69 -3.74 1.34 5.16
CA GLY A 69 -3.28 1.33 6.55
C GLY A 69 -4.14 0.46 7.47
N ILE A 70 -5.47 0.48 7.30
CA ILE A 70 -6.41 -0.42 8.00
C ILE A 70 -6.04 -1.88 7.76
N GLY A 71 -5.70 -2.25 6.51
CA GLY A 71 -5.26 -3.61 6.21
C GLY A 71 -4.02 -4.05 7.01
N GLY A 72 -3.20 -3.09 7.46
CA GLY A 72 -2.00 -3.32 8.26
C GLY A 72 -2.23 -4.17 9.51
N ILE A 73 -3.43 -4.12 10.11
CA ILE A 73 -3.78 -4.87 11.32
C ILE A 73 -3.81 -6.39 11.08
N ILE A 74 -3.87 -6.85 9.82
CA ILE A 74 -3.91 -8.26 9.48
C ILE A 74 -2.51 -8.85 9.68
N SER A 75 -2.41 -9.81 10.60
CA SER A 75 -1.20 -10.63 10.72
C SER A 75 -1.14 -11.64 9.58
N TYR A 76 0.02 -11.76 8.91
CA TYR A 76 0.20 -12.73 7.81
C TYR A 76 1.50 -13.54 7.91
N GLY A 77 2.35 -13.29 8.90
CA GLY A 77 3.66 -13.96 9.01
C GLY A 77 3.56 -15.49 9.13
N LYS A 78 2.51 -16.01 9.77
CA LYS A 78 2.21 -17.46 9.81
C LYS A 78 1.84 -18.00 8.42
N VAL A 79 1.03 -17.24 7.67
CA VAL A 79 0.58 -17.61 6.31
C VAL A 79 1.75 -17.65 5.33
N VAL A 80 2.67 -16.70 5.44
CA VAL A 80 3.97 -16.71 4.73
C VAL A 80 4.78 -17.98 5.05
N GLY A 81 4.68 -18.48 6.28
CA GLY A 81 5.32 -19.73 6.71
C GLY A 81 4.68 -20.97 6.09
N TYR A 82 3.36 -20.99 5.87
CA TYR A 82 2.68 -22.12 5.22
C TYR A 82 3.19 -22.36 3.79
N ALA A 83 3.49 -21.28 3.06
CA ALA A 83 4.01 -21.36 1.71
C ALA A 83 5.47 -21.85 1.60
N ARG A 84 6.16 -22.03 2.73
CA ARG A 84 7.52 -22.60 2.79
C ARG A 84 7.52 -24.12 3.02
N GLY A 85 6.34 -24.72 3.14
CA GLY A 85 6.18 -26.16 3.33
C GLY A 85 6.53 -26.97 2.09
N LEU A 86 6.43 -28.30 2.21
CA LEU A 86 6.68 -29.25 1.13
C LEU A 86 5.40 -29.95 0.65
N ASP A 87 4.30 -29.81 1.39
CA ASP A 87 3.03 -30.39 1.01
C ASP A 87 2.17 -29.40 0.22
N PHE A 88 1.47 -29.92 -0.79
CA PHE A 88 0.67 -29.10 -1.68
C PHE A 88 -0.46 -28.38 -0.94
N GLY A 89 -1.10 -29.03 0.04
CA GLY A 89 -2.27 -28.51 0.74
C GLY A 89 -1.97 -27.24 1.52
N ASN A 90 -0.94 -27.27 2.38
CA ASN A 90 -0.51 -26.13 3.19
C ASN A 90 0.07 -25.02 2.33
N VAL A 91 0.89 -25.34 1.32
CA VAL A 91 1.50 -24.32 0.47
C VAL A 91 0.45 -23.63 -0.39
N TYR A 92 -0.47 -24.38 -1.00
CA TYR A 92 -1.58 -23.79 -1.77
C TYR A 92 -2.50 -22.95 -0.88
N TYR A 93 -2.82 -23.45 0.32
CA TYR A 93 -3.58 -22.67 1.31
C TYR A 93 -2.86 -21.36 1.67
N GLY A 94 -1.56 -21.42 1.95
CA GLY A 94 -0.73 -20.25 2.23
C GLY A 94 -0.79 -19.21 1.11
N LEU A 95 -0.53 -19.61 -0.13
CA LEU A 95 -0.60 -18.70 -1.28
C LEU A 95 -2.02 -18.15 -1.51
N ALA A 96 -3.06 -18.97 -1.38
CA ALA A 96 -4.45 -18.55 -1.54
C ALA A 96 -4.87 -17.56 -0.44
N MET A 97 -4.46 -17.79 0.81
CA MET A 97 -4.77 -16.88 1.91
C MET A 97 -3.96 -15.58 1.81
N LEU A 98 -2.73 -15.60 1.31
CA LEU A 98 -2.00 -14.36 0.98
C LEU A 98 -2.69 -13.58 -0.14
N PHE A 99 -3.27 -14.28 -1.13
CA PHE A 99 -4.11 -13.64 -2.13
C PHE A 99 -5.34 -12.98 -1.50
N VAL A 100 -6.02 -13.64 -0.56
CA VAL A 100 -7.15 -13.05 0.17
C VAL A 100 -6.70 -11.83 0.98
N ILE A 101 -5.64 -11.95 1.77
CA ILE A 101 -5.12 -10.86 2.62
C ILE A 101 -4.74 -9.66 1.76
N GLY A 102 -3.89 -9.84 0.73
CA GLY A 102 -3.52 -8.76 -0.18
C GLY A 102 -4.73 -8.19 -0.92
N GLY A 103 -5.73 -9.03 -1.19
CA GLY A 103 -7.04 -8.64 -1.69
C GLY A 103 -7.75 -7.67 -0.76
N LEU A 104 -7.85 -7.98 0.53
CA LEU A 104 -8.48 -7.12 1.53
C LEU A 104 -7.81 -5.74 1.62
N PHE A 105 -6.47 -5.70 1.64
CA PHE A 105 -5.71 -4.46 1.57
C PHE A 105 -6.13 -3.60 0.36
N GLY A 106 -6.13 -4.20 -0.83
CA GLY A 106 -6.48 -3.50 -2.06
C GLY A 106 -7.95 -3.12 -2.17
N LEU A 107 -8.87 -3.95 -1.67
CA LEU A 107 -10.32 -3.70 -1.70
C LEU A 107 -10.68 -2.49 -0.84
N ILE A 108 -10.14 -2.41 0.38
CA ILE A 108 -10.38 -1.27 1.29
C ILE A 108 -9.67 -0.02 0.75
N GLY A 109 -8.36 -0.15 0.47
CA GLY A 109 -7.53 0.95 -0.01
C GLY A 109 -7.98 1.57 -1.33
N GLY A 110 -8.23 0.72 -2.34
CA GLY A 110 -8.77 1.14 -3.63
C GLY A 110 -10.22 1.61 -3.54
N GLY A 111 -11.03 1.04 -2.66
CA GLY A 111 -12.42 1.44 -2.47
C GLY A 111 -12.56 2.83 -1.85
N LEU A 112 -11.82 3.13 -0.79
CA LEU A 112 -11.83 4.48 -0.18
C LEU A 112 -11.23 5.54 -1.12
N PHE A 113 -10.14 5.21 -1.83
CA PHE A 113 -9.60 6.08 -2.87
C PHE A 113 -10.63 6.36 -3.98
N GLY A 114 -11.25 5.30 -4.50
CA GLY A 114 -12.25 5.38 -5.57
C GLY A 114 -13.50 6.15 -5.14
N LEU A 115 -13.98 5.98 -3.90
CA LEU A 115 -15.12 6.73 -3.35
C LEU A 115 -14.79 8.22 -3.21
N THR A 116 -13.60 8.53 -2.70
CA THR A 116 -13.15 9.93 -2.58
C THR A 116 -13.05 10.59 -3.95
N LEU A 117 -12.60 9.84 -4.96
CA LEU A 117 -12.51 10.30 -6.34
C LEU A 117 -13.89 10.47 -7.00
N ALA A 118 -14.82 9.56 -6.71
CA ALA A 118 -16.20 9.62 -7.21
C ALA A 118 -17.05 10.69 -6.51
N SER A 119 -16.65 11.12 -5.31
CA SER A 119 -17.40 12.09 -4.51
C SER A 119 -17.46 13.44 -5.24
N SER A 120 -18.65 13.84 -5.67
CA SER A 120 -18.94 15.10 -6.36
C SER A 120 -20.02 15.89 -5.60
N ARG A 121 -20.30 17.12 -6.02
CA ARG A 121 -21.38 17.93 -5.42
C ARG A 121 -22.76 17.30 -5.66
N SER A 122 -22.97 16.71 -6.83
CA SER A 122 -24.19 15.97 -7.19
C SER A 122 -24.30 14.64 -6.46
N LYS A 123 -23.17 14.05 -6.05
CA LYS A 123 -23.13 12.72 -5.47
C LYS A 123 -22.10 12.60 -4.34
N PRO A 124 -22.32 13.31 -3.22
CA PRO A 124 -21.39 13.31 -2.11
C PRO A 124 -21.39 11.95 -1.39
N VAL A 125 -20.24 11.56 -0.84
CA VAL A 125 -20.15 10.39 0.05
C VAL A 125 -20.57 10.81 1.46
N ASN A 126 -21.51 10.07 2.05
CA ASN A 126 -21.89 10.25 3.45
C ASN A 126 -20.87 9.54 4.36
N TRP A 127 -19.77 10.24 4.67
CA TRP A 127 -18.65 9.70 5.44
C TRP A 127 -19.06 9.18 6.83
N PRO A 128 -19.83 9.91 7.66
CA PRO A 128 -20.28 9.38 8.96
C PRO A 128 -21.02 8.05 8.83
N GLN A 129 -21.96 7.96 7.88
CA GLN A 129 -22.70 6.72 7.66
C GLN A 129 -21.78 5.59 7.19
N LEU A 130 -20.91 5.84 6.21
CA LEU A 130 -19.97 4.84 5.69
C LEU A 130 -19.06 4.31 6.80
N LEU A 131 -18.51 5.19 7.64
CA LEU A 131 -17.62 4.80 8.73
C LEU A 131 -18.37 3.94 9.77
N THR A 132 -19.59 4.32 10.14
CA THR A 132 -20.42 3.52 11.06
C THR A 132 -20.73 2.14 10.46
N GLU A 133 -21.07 2.07 9.16
CA GLU A 133 -21.33 0.81 8.46
C GLU A 133 -20.08 -0.08 8.40
N MET A 134 -18.90 0.50 8.14
CA MET A 134 -17.62 -0.22 8.13
C MET A 134 -17.27 -0.77 9.52
N VAL A 135 -17.44 0.01 10.58
CA VAL A 135 -17.20 -0.44 11.97
C VAL A 135 -18.18 -1.53 12.36
N ALA A 136 -19.47 -1.36 12.07
CA ALA A 136 -20.48 -2.39 12.34
C ALA A 136 -20.17 -3.68 11.56
N GLY A 137 -19.79 -3.57 10.28
CA GLY A 137 -19.36 -4.71 9.48
C GLY A 137 -18.14 -5.42 10.07
N ALA A 138 -17.14 -4.66 10.51
CA ALA A 138 -15.95 -5.21 11.16
C ALA A 138 -16.29 -6.05 12.39
N VAL A 139 -17.10 -5.50 13.29
CA VAL A 139 -17.53 -6.17 14.53
C VAL A 139 -18.35 -7.42 14.21
N LEU A 140 -19.38 -7.29 13.38
CA LEU A 140 -20.28 -8.40 13.06
C LEU A 140 -19.54 -9.59 12.45
N PHE A 141 -18.68 -9.35 11.46
CA PHE A 141 -17.95 -10.44 10.79
C PHE A 141 -16.84 -11.02 11.62
N TYR A 142 -16.17 -10.22 12.48
CA TYR A 142 -15.18 -10.76 13.41
C TYR A 142 -15.82 -11.75 14.38
N TYR A 143 -16.86 -11.33 15.11
CA TYR A 143 -17.51 -12.21 16.09
C TYR A 143 -18.17 -13.41 15.42
N PHE A 144 -18.83 -13.23 14.27
CA PHE A 144 -19.48 -14.34 13.58
C PHE A 144 -18.48 -15.36 13.00
N LEU A 145 -17.44 -14.93 12.30
CA LEU A 145 -16.52 -15.88 11.63
C LEU A 145 -15.51 -16.48 12.60
N ILE A 146 -15.05 -15.71 13.59
CA ILE A 146 -13.96 -16.12 14.47
C ILE A 146 -14.51 -16.74 15.76
N GLU A 147 -15.34 -16.01 16.50
CA GLU A 147 -15.82 -16.47 17.81
C GLU A 147 -16.89 -17.57 17.68
N GLU A 148 -17.87 -17.40 16.80
CA GLU A 148 -18.96 -18.39 16.64
C GLU A 148 -18.54 -19.58 15.75
N MET A 149 -17.93 -19.30 14.59
CA MET A 149 -17.64 -20.35 13.59
C MET A 149 -16.23 -20.95 13.72
N GLY A 150 -15.32 -20.33 14.47
CA GLY A 150 -13.95 -20.83 14.66
C GLY A 150 -13.12 -20.88 13.38
N TRP A 151 -13.41 -20.03 12.38
CA TRP A 151 -12.70 -20.02 11.10
C TRP A 151 -11.37 -19.29 11.21
N LEU A 152 -10.35 -19.98 11.74
CA LEU A 152 -9.03 -19.40 11.97
C LEU A 152 -8.11 -19.58 10.75
N MET A 153 -7.60 -18.46 10.23
CA MET A 153 -6.64 -18.38 9.12
C MET A 153 -5.18 -18.33 9.61
N THR A 154 -4.93 -17.70 10.75
CA THR A 154 -3.59 -17.36 11.25
C THR A 154 -3.27 -17.80 12.69
N PRO A 155 -3.85 -18.91 13.22
CA PRO A 155 -3.69 -19.24 14.63
C PRO A 155 -2.22 -19.45 15.05
N PRO A 156 -1.81 -19.05 16.28
CA PRO A 156 -2.59 -18.38 17.33
C PRO A 156 -2.55 -16.84 17.23
N ARG A 157 -2.30 -16.27 16.04
CA ARG A 157 -2.21 -14.81 15.86
C ARG A 157 -3.60 -14.18 15.67
N SER A 158 -3.62 -12.86 15.62
CA SER A 158 -4.84 -12.07 15.43
C SER A 158 -5.53 -12.38 14.09
N GLU A 159 -6.83 -12.69 14.17
CA GLU A 159 -7.70 -12.97 13.02
C GLU A 159 -8.39 -11.71 12.47
N ALA A 160 -7.71 -10.56 12.53
CA ALA A 160 -8.25 -9.28 12.08
C ALA A 160 -8.58 -9.22 10.57
N TRP A 161 -8.23 -10.26 9.80
CA TRP A 161 -8.70 -10.42 8.42
C TRP A 161 -10.23 -10.49 8.35
N ALA A 162 -10.90 -11.09 9.36
CA ALA A 162 -12.36 -11.21 9.38
C ALA A 162 -13.03 -9.84 9.60
N ALA A 163 -12.44 -9.00 10.46
CA ALA A 163 -12.86 -7.61 10.63
C ALA A 163 -12.68 -6.82 9.32
N CYS A 164 -11.52 -6.96 8.65
CA CYS A 164 -11.27 -6.32 7.35
C CYS A 164 -12.24 -6.81 6.27
N PHE A 165 -12.60 -8.09 6.28
CA PHE A 165 -13.61 -8.65 5.38
C PHE A 165 -14.99 -8.03 5.61
N GLY A 166 -15.40 -7.86 6.86
CA GLY A 166 -16.63 -7.13 7.21
C GLY A 166 -16.63 -5.68 6.74
N ILE A 167 -15.49 -4.98 6.88
CA ILE A 167 -15.30 -3.63 6.34
C ILE A 167 -15.51 -3.62 4.83
N VAL A 168 -14.92 -4.58 4.10
CA VAL A 168 -15.08 -4.69 2.64
C VAL A 168 -16.55 -4.90 2.28
N ILE A 169 -17.28 -5.78 2.96
CA ILE A 169 -18.70 -6.02 2.68
C ILE A 169 -19.51 -4.73 2.87
N ALA A 170 -19.33 -4.03 3.99
CA ALA A 170 -20.01 -2.77 4.26
C ALA A 170 -19.67 -1.70 3.21
N LEU A 171 -18.40 -1.58 2.84
CA LEU A 171 -17.91 -0.65 1.83
C LEU A 171 -18.54 -0.92 0.45
N PHE A 172 -18.61 -2.18 0.03
CA PHE A 172 -19.25 -2.56 -1.23
C PHE A 172 -20.76 -2.36 -1.19
N TRP A 173 -21.40 -2.72 -0.09
CA TRP A 173 -22.83 -2.46 0.12
C TRP A 173 -23.16 -0.98 -0.03
N HIS A 174 -22.36 -0.11 0.58
CA HIS A 174 -22.46 1.34 0.41
C HIS A 174 -22.29 1.75 -1.06
N MET A 175 -21.20 1.33 -1.70
CA MET A 175 -20.96 1.67 -3.10
C MET A 175 -22.09 1.23 -4.04
N ILE A 176 -22.70 0.07 -3.81
CA ILE A 176 -23.81 -0.44 -4.61
C ILE A 176 -25.07 0.42 -4.39
N ARG A 177 -25.46 0.68 -3.14
CA ARG A 177 -26.66 1.48 -2.81
C ARG A 177 -26.58 2.89 -3.39
N TYR A 178 -25.41 3.50 -3.34
CA TYR A 178 -25.17 4.84 -3.89
C TYR A 178 -24.67 4.81 -5.34
N ARG A 179 -24.74 3.66 -6.03
CA ARG A 179 -24.39 3.51 -7.46
C ARG A 179 -22.98 4.01 -7.81
N GLN A 180 -22.01 3.86 -6.91
CA GLN A 180 -20.61 4.29 -7.07
C GLN A 180 -19.79 3.24 -7.84
N TYR A 181 -20.23 2.90 -9.05
CA TYR A 181 -19.65 1.80 -9.83
C TYR A 181 -18.17 2.02 -10.20
N ALA A 182 -17.74 3.25 -10.45
CA ALA A 182 -16.33 3.57 -10.69
C ALA A 182 -15.46 3.18 -9.47
N ALA A 183 -15.93 3.49 -8.25
CA ALA A 183 -15.23 3.13 -7.02
C ALA A 183 -15.16 1.61 -6.82
N ILE A 184 -16.26 0.88 -7.12
CA ILE A 184 -16.28 -0.60 -7.09
C ILE A 184 -15.20 -1.17 -8.01
N ARG A 185 -15.09 -0.64 -9.23
CA ARG A 185 -14.06 -1.09 -10.18
C ARG A 185 -12.65 -0.83 -9.66
N VAL A 186 -12.39 0.34 -9.08
CA VAL A 186 -11.07 0.63 -8.47
C VAL A 186 -10.78 -0.33 -7.32
N ALA A 187 -11.74 -0.55 -6.42
CA ALA A 187 -11.60 -1.48 -5.30
C ALA A 187 -11.25 -2.89 -5.77
N ILE A 188 -12.01 -3.44 -6.72
CA ILE A 188 -11.80 -4.80 -7.22
C ILE A 188 -10.45 -4.92 -7.93
N MET A 189 -10.10 -3.98 -8.82
CA MET A 189 -8.81 -4.05 -9.53
C MET A 189 -7.62 -3.90 -8.58
N ALA A 190 -7.71 -3.00 -7.59
CA ALA A 190 -6.71 -2.86 -6.54
C ALA A 190 -6.60 -4.12 -5.68
N GLY A 191 -7.74 -4.74 -5.31
CA GLY A 191 -7.81 -6.00 -4.58
C GLY A 191 -7.15 -7.15 -5.34
N PHE A 192 -7.53 -7.38 -6.60
CA PHE A 192 -6.88 -8.39 -7.43
C PHE A 192 -5.37 -8.14 -7.56
N GLY A 193 -4.97 -6.88 -7.76
CA GLY A 193 -3.56 -6.50 -7.84
C GLY A 193 -2.80 -6.79 -6.54
N GLY A 194 -3.33 -6.34 -5.40
CA GLY A 194 -2.71 -6.55 -4.09
C GLY A 194 -2.65 -8.03 -3.71
N GLY A 195 -3.74 -8.78 -3.94
CA GLY A 195 -3.82 -10.21 -3.69
C GLY A 195 -2.84 -11.00 -4.55
N PHE A 196 -2.86 -10.79 -5.87
CA PHE A 196 -1.91 -11.44 -6.76
C PHE A 196 -0.47 -11.08 -6.39
N GLY A 197 -0.20 -9.80 -6.13
CA GLY A 197 1.12 -9.32 -5.74
C GLY A 197 1.65 -9.94 -4.46
N PHE A 198 0.77 -10.22 -3.49
CA PHE A 198 1.16 -10.87 -2.26
C PHE A 198 1.49 -12.35 -2.47
N ALA A 199 0.58 -13.11 -3.07
CA ALA A 199 0.78 -14.53 -3.31
C ALA A 199 2.00 -14.78 -4.22
N PHE A 200 2.08 -14.06 -5.35
CA PHE A 200 3.22 -14.15 -6.26
C PHE A 200 4.52 -13.66 -5.61
N GLY A 201 4.47 -12.56 -4.85
CA GLY A 201 5.62 -12.04 -4.13
C GLY A 201 6.17 -13.04 -3.10
N ASN A 202 5.30 -13.78 -2.42
CA ASN A 202 5.69 -14.80 -1.46
C ASN A 202 6.25 -16.06 -2.16
N PHE A 203 5.71 -16.46 -3.31
CA PHE A 203 6.35 -17.45 -4.16
C PHE A 203 7.78 -17.03 -4.55
N LEU A 204 7.98 -15.78 -5.01
CA LEU A 204 9.32 -15.24 -5.30
C LEU A 204 10.21 -15.23 -4.06
N GLN A 205 9.64 -14.99 -2.88
CA GLN A 205 10.39 -15.04 -1.64
C GLN A 205 10.89 -16.46 -1.33
N VAL A 206 10.06 -17.47 -1.52
CA VAL A 206 10.41 -18.89 -1.33
C VAL A 206 11.52 -19.29 -2.29
N MET A 207 11.33 -19.03 -3.59
CA MET A 207 12.31 -19.34 -4.63
C MET A 207 13.62 -18.56 -4.46
N GLY A 208 13.52 -17.32 -4.00
CA GLY A 208 14.68 -16.49 -3.69
C GLY A 208 15.50 -17.07 -2.55
N ASN A 209 14.84 -17.47 -1.46
CA ASN A 209 15.53 -18.08 -0.32
C ASN A 209 16.17 -19.43 -0.67
N SER A 210 15.58 -20.22 -1.58
CA SER A 210 16.18 -21.48 -2.03
C SER A 210 17.33 -21.29 -3.03
N SER A 211 17.44 -20.13 -3.69
CA SER A 211 18.49 -19.85 -4.69
C SER A 211 19.90 -19.65 -4.13
N GLY A 212 20.04 -19.45 -2.81
CA GLY A 212 21.32 -19.10 -2.18
C GLY A 212 21.79 -17.65 -2.39
N ILE A 213 21.04 -16.84 -3.17
CA ILE A 213 21.33 -15.42 -3.36
C ILE A 213 21.11 -14.68 -2.03
N LYS A 214 22.13 -13.97 -1.55
CA LYS A 214 22.03 -13.13 -0.34
C LYS A 214 21.32 -11.82 -0.66
N PHE A 215 20.00 -11.85 -0.70
CA PHE A 215 19.16 -10.68 -0.91
C PHE A 215 17.96 -10.68 0.06
N ASN A 216 17.43 -9.50 0.37
CA ASN A 216 16.24 -9.37 1.19
C ASN A 216 14.97 -9.72 0.39
N PHE A 217 14.70 -11.01 0.27
CA PHE A 217 13.53 -11.52 -0.45
C PHE A 217 12.19 -11.21 0.23
N TRP A 218 12.19 -10.86 1.51
CA TRP A 218 11.00 -10.29 2.16
C TRP A 218 10.61 -8.97 1.49
N ASN A 219 11.59 -8.10 1.22
CA ASN A 219 11.32 -6.84 0.51
C ASN A 219 10.90 -7.05 -0.94
N VAL A 220 11.27 -8.16 -1.60
CA VAL A 220 10.74 -8.51 -2.93
C VAL A 220 9.26 -8.84 -2.86
N MET A 221 8.85 -9.60 -1.84
CA MET A 221 7.43 -9.87 -1.58
C MET A 221 6.66 -8.58 -1.32
N GLU A 222 7.14 -7.72 -0.41
CA GLU A 222 6.51 -6.42 -0.12
C GLU A 222 6.44 -5.53 -1.37
N TYR A 223 7.52 -5.47 -2.15
CA TYR A 223 7.53 -4.73 -3.42
C TYR A 223 6.44 -5.23 -4.37
N SER A 224 6.26 -6.54 -4.46
CA SER A 224 5.26 -7.16 -5.33
C SER A 224 3.83 -6.78 -4.93
N ILE A 225 3.52 -6.74 -3.63
CA ILE A 225 2.21 -6.29 -3.12
C ILE A 225 1.91 -4.87 -3.63
N GLY A 226 2.81 -3.92 -3.37
CA GLY A 226 2.63 -2.53 -3.78
C GLY A 226 2.63 -2.36 -5.31
N PHE A 227 3.47 -3.12 -6.02
CA PHE A 227 3.61 -3.00 -7.47
C PHE A 227 2.33 -3.44 -8.19
N PHE A 228 1.84 -4.65 -7.92
CA PHE A 228 0.63 -5.15 -8.54
C PHE A 228 -0.63 -4.46 -7.97
N GLY A 229 -0.65 -4.13 -6.68
CA GLY A 229 -1.70 -3.31 -6.07
C GLY A 229 -1.81 -1.92 -6.72
N GLY A 230 -0.67 -1.29 -7.02
CA GLY A 230 -0.60 0.03 -7.68
C GLY A 230 -1.04 -0.03 -9.13
N ILE A 231 -0.61 -1.06 -9.87
CA ILE A 231 -1.11 -1.34 -11.23
C ILE A 231 -2.63 -1.55 -11.20
N GLY A 232 -3.12 -2.37 -10.28
CA GLY A 232 -4.55 -2.67 -10.14
C GLY A 232 -5.36 -1.41 -9.85
N MET A 233 -4.95 -0.63 -8.86
CA MET A 233 -5.59 0.63 -8.49
C MET A 233 -5.58 1.62 -9.67
N ALA A 234 -4.43 1.84 -10.31
CA ALA A 234 -4.29 2.73 -11.45
C ALA A 234 -5.10 2.26 -12.67
N TYR A 235 -5.11 0.97 -12.95
CA TYR A 235 -5.91 0.39 -14.04
C TYR A 235 -7.39 0.58 -13.76
N GLY A 236 -7.86 0.29 -12.53
CA GLY A 236 -9.23 0.58 -12.12
C GLY A 236 -9.60 2.06 -12.27
N THR A 237 -8.66 2.97 -11.96
CA THR A 237 -8.86 4.41 -12.08
C THR A 237 -8.94 4.86 -13.54
N PHE A 238 -7.96 4.53 -14.37
CA PHE A 238 -7.91 4.99 -15.77
C PHE A 238 -8.85 4.23 -16.71
N THR A 239 -9.45 3.12 -16.25
CA THR A 239 -10.46 2.37 -17.01
C THR A 239 -11.89 2.53 -16.49
N SER A 240 -12.11 3.54 -15.64
CA SER A 240 -13.42 3.92 -15.10
C SER A 240 -13.90 5.24 -15.68
N LYS A 241 -15.23 5.42 -15.73
CA LYS A 241 -15.87 6.69 -16.03
C LYS A 241 -15.97 7.55 -14.75
N TRP A 242 -15.53 8.80 -14.85
CA TRP A 242 -15.57 9.78 -13.77
C TRP A 242 -16.39 10.98 -14.19
N GLU A 243 -17.22 11.50 -13.28
CA GLU A 243 -17.94 12.75 -13.52
C GLU A 243 -16.95 13.90 -13.72
N THR A 244 -17.16 14.71 -14.75
CA THR A 244 -16.48 15.98 -14.93
C THR A 244 -17.32 17.04 -14.22
N GLY A 245 -16.86 17.53 -13.09
CA GLY A 245 -17.59 18.53 -12.33
C GLY A 245 -16.65 19.48 -11.61
N GLU A 246 -17.11 20.72 -11.40
CA GLU A 246 -16.43 21.70 -10.58
C GLU A 246 -16.24 21.14 -9.17
N THR A 247 -14.99 20.83 -8.84
CA THR A 247 -14.59 20.41 -7.51
C THR A 247 -14.45 21.64 -6.64
N ASP A 248 -15.50 21.96 -5.87
CA ASP A 248 -15.40 23.01 -4.87
C ASP A 248 -14.67 22.44 -3.63
N SER A 249 -13.33 22.33 -3.71
CA SER A 249 -12.53 21.97 -2.55
C SER A 249 -12.43 23.20 -1.65
N GLN A 250 -13.30 23.28 -0.64
CA GLN A 250 -13.17 24.33 0.38
C GLN A 250 -11.78 24.25 1.02
N LYS A 251 -11.11 25.39 1.18
CA LYS A 251 -9.74 25.48 1.74
C LYS A 251 -9.61 24.74 3.09
N SER A 252 -10.64 24.82 3.94
CA SER A 252 -10.70 24.12 5.24
C SER A 252 -10.66 22.60 5.10
N ALA A 253 -11.24 22.04 4.04
CA ALA A 253 -11.32 20.60 3.81
C ALA A 253 -9.99 19.96 3.34
N MET A 254 -8.99 20.78 2.97
CA MET A 254 -7.67 20.33 2.51
C MET A 254 -6.57 20.42 3.58
N ILE A 255 -6.74 21.27 4.60
CA ILE A 255 -5.75 21.44 5.67
C ILE A 255 -5.58 20.15 6.47
N THR A 256 -6.69 19.50 6.86
CA THR A 256 -6.64 18.26 7.65
C THR A 256 -5.92 17.13 6.90
N PRO A 257 -6.21 16.85 5.61
CA PRO A 257 -5.40 15.91 4.83
C PRO A 257 -3.91 16.22 4.77
N VAL A 258 -3.53 17.49 4.56
CA VAL A 258 -2.11 17.87 4.55
C VAL A 258 -1.47 17.67 5.92
N LEU A 259 -2.14 18.07 7.00
CA LEU A 259 -1.66 17.87 8.37
C LEU A 259 -1.41 16.39 8.67
N LEU A 260 -2.37 15.54 8.31
CA LEU A 260 -2.27 14.10 8.55
C LEU A 260 -1.15 13.47 7.72
N LEU A 261 -1.08 13.77 6.42
CA LEU A 261 -0.07 13.20 5.53
C LEU A 261 1.34 13.73 5.79
N ALA A 262 1.47 15.04 5.99
CA ALA A 262 2.77 15.70 6.05
C ALA A 262 3.39 15.71 7.45
N LEU A 263 2.59 15.58 8.51
CA LEU A 263 3.09 15.67 9.88
C LEU A 263 2.70 14.44 10.70
N ILE A 264 1.41 14.14 10.84
CA ILE A 264 0.96 13.11 11.81
C ILE A 264 1.44 11.71 11.41
N ILE A 265 1.23 11.27 10.17
CA ILE A 265 1.69 9.94 9.72
C ILE A 265 3.22 9.80 9.85
N PRO A 266 4.05 10.75 9.35
CA PRO A 266 5.49 10.69 9.57
C PRO A 266 5.93 10.65 11.04
N LEU A 267 5.29 11.43 11.91
CA LEU A 267 5.59 11.44 13.34
C LEU A 267 5.17 10.14 14.05
N VAL A 268 4.03 9.56 13.69
CA VAL A 268 3.62 8.25 14.21
C VAL A 268 4.60 7.17 13.75
N VAL A 269 5.06 7.23 12.50
CA VAL A 269 6.09 6.29 12.01
C VAL A 269 7.41 6.48 12.74
N TRP A 270 7.81 7.74 13.00
CA TRP A 270 8.98 8.03 13.83
C TRP A 270 8.86 7.41 15.22
N ASP A 271 7.79 7.74 15.95
CA ASP A 271 7.51 7.30 17.31
C ASP A 271 7.51 5.77 17.43
N GLN A 272 6.82 5.09 16.51
CA GLN A 272 6.64 3.64 16.56
C GLN A 272 7.85 2.84 16.03
N SER A 273 8.74 3.47 15.26
CA SER A 273 9.80 2.72 14.56
C SER A 273 11.22 3.04 15.05
N PHE A 274 11.47 4.24 15.58
CA PHE A 274 12.80 4.69 16.01
C PHE A 274 13.07 4.44 17.50
N GLY A 275 12.66 3.27 18.00
CA GLY A 275 12.92 2.85 19.38
C GLY A 275 14.41 2.62 19.66
N ALA A 276 14.87 3.06 20.83
CA ALA A 276 16.29 3.06 21.18
C ALA A 276 16.92 1.65 21.19
N GLU A 277 16.24 0.67 21.78
CA GLU A 277 16.74 -0.72 21.87
C GLU A 277 17.00 -1.33 20.50
N ARG A 278 16.00 -1.22 19.61
CA ARG A 278 16.08 -1.71 18.22
C ARG A 278 17.21 -1.06 17.45
N LEU A 279 17.36 0.27 17.56
CA LEU A 279 18.39 1.00 16.83
C LEU A 279 19.80 0.67 17.34
N VAL A 280 19.98 0.54 18.65
CA VAL A 280 21.26 0.14 19.24
C VAL A 280 21.65 -1.26 18.75
N GLU A 281 20.72 -2.21 18.68
CA GLU A 281 21.00 -3.55 18.15
C GLU A 281 21.42 -3.50 16.68
N ILE A 282 20.68 -2.75 15.85
CA ILE A 282 21.00 -2.58 14.43
C ILE A 282 22.39 -1.96 14.25
N PHE A 283 22.69 -0.87 14.94
CA PHE A 283 23.97 -0.17 14.75
C PHE A 283 25.17 -0.95 15.30
N LYS A 284 25.00 -1.67 16.42
CA LYS A 284 26.03 -2.61 16.90
C LYS A 284 26.33 -3.71 15.90
N SER A 285 25.29 -4.22 15.22
CA SER A 285 25.45 -5.25 14.20
C SER A 285 26.12 -4.74 12.92
N ALA A 286 25.91 -3.45 12.60
CA ALA A 286 26.48 -2.81 11.41
C ALA A 286 27.95 -2.41 11.61
N ASP A 287 28.29 -1.86 12.78
CA ASP A 287 29.66 -1.52 13.17
C ASP A 287 29.87 -1.73 14.68
N PRO A 288 30.50 -2.83 15.11
CA PRO A 288 30.76 -3.12 16.52
C PRO A 288 31.67 -2.11 17.23
N LEU A 289 32.43 -1.31 16.48
CA LEU A 289 33.37 -0.31 17.03
C LEU A 289 32.72 1.06 17.20
N ALA A 290 31.54 1.29 16.61
CA ALA A 290 30.83 2.55 16.69
C ALA A 290 30.15 2.73 18.06
N ASP A 291 30.12 3.98 18.55
CA ASP A 291 29.26 4.37 19.66
C ASP A 291 27.79 4.33 19.23
N SER A 292 27.21 3.12 19.31
CA SER A 292 25.86 2.84 18.87
C SER A 292 24.80 3.62 19.65
N ALA A 293 25.09 4.04 20.88
CA ALA A 293 24.19 4.86 21.67
C ALA A 293 24.15 6.30 21.13
N ALA A 294 25.32 6.90 20.90
CA ALA A 294 25.42 8.24 20.33
C ALA A 294 24.83 8.32 18.91
N VAL A 295 25.08 7.30 18.07
CA VAL A 295 24.48 7.19 16.74
C VAL A 295 22.97 7.05 16.84
N THR A 296 22.45 6.24 17.77
CA THR A 296 21.01 6.09 18.01
C THR A 296 20.35 7.43 18.35
N THR A 297 20.90 8.16 19.33
CA THR A 297 20.37 9.48 19.70
C THR A 297 20.40 10.45 18.52
N SER A 298 21.49 10.45 17.75
CA SER A 298 21.61 11.30 16.57
C SER A 298 20.55 10.96 15.51
N VAL A 299 20.37 9.67 15.21
CA VAL A 299 19.39 9.20 14.24
C VAL A 299 17.97 9.56 14.66
N GLN A 300 17.62 9.39 15.94
CA GLN A 300 16.31 9.77 16.47
C GLN A 300 16.01 11.26 16.32
N TRP A 301 16.97 12.13 16.67
CA TRP A 301 16.80 13.58 16.53
C TRP A 301 16.77 14.03 15.07
N ILE A 302 17.64 13.47 14.23
CA ILE A 302 17.66 13.79 12.79
C ILE A 302 16.33 13.39 12.15
N SER A 303 15.82 12.17 12.40
CA SER A 303 14.54 11.74 11.83
C SER A 303 13.36 12.56 12.35
N PHE A 304 13.36 12.91 13.65
CA PHE A 304 12.36 13.81 14.24
C PHE A 304 12.37 15.17 13.53
N LEU A 305 13.54 15.82 13.44
CA LEU A 305 13.71 17.12 12.82
C LEU A 305 13.34 17.10 11.33
N LEU A 306 13.65 16.02 10.61
CA LEU A 306 13.25 15.84 9.22
C LEU A 306 11.73 15.81 9.07
N ALA A 307 11.02 15.03 9.91
CA ALA A 307 9.56 14.95 9.86
C ALA A 307 8.90 16.28 10.26
N THR A 308 9.34 16.92 11.35
CA THR A 308 8.74 18.19 11.80
C THR A 308 9.01 19.32 10.83
N THR A 309 10.22 19.42 10.27
CA THR A 309 10.58 20.45 9.29
C THR A 309 9.81 20.24 7.99
N PHE A 310 9.69 18.99 7.52
CA PHE A 310 8.88 18.66 6.34
C PHE A 310 7.40 19.05 6.54
N GLY A 311 6.80 18.66 7.67
CA GLY A 311 5.42 18.98 7.99
C GLY A 311 5.19 20.47 8.14
N ALA A 312 6.06 21.18 8.89
CA ALA A 312 5.98 22.63 9.07
C ALA A 312 6.11 23.38 7.75
N TYR A 313 7.07 22.99 6.89
CA TYR A 313 7.26 23.59 5.57
C TYR A 313 6.01 23.45 4.70
N TRP A 314 5.45 22.25 4.56
CA TRP A 314 4.31 22.03 3.67
C TRP A 314 3.00 22.61 4.24
N LEU A 315 2.78 22.56 5.55
CA LEU A 315 1.67 23.24 6.19
C LEU A 315 1.77 24.74 5.96
N TYR A 316 2.92 25.35 6.24
CA TYR A 316 3.14 26.77 6.00
C TYR A 316 2.94 27.14 4.52
N TYR A 317 3.49 26.35 3.60
CA TYR A 317 3.40 26.59 2.16
C TYR A 317 1.96 26.68 1.68
N TYR A 318 1.08 25.76 2.13
CA TYR A 318 -0.32 25.70 1.73
C TYR A 318 -1.27 26.57 2.56
N LEU A 319 -0.87 26.97 3.77
CA LEU A 319 -1.62 27.94 4.58
C LEU A 319 -1.42 29.39 4.08
N LYS A 320 -0.39 29.66 3.26
CA LYS A 320 -0.19 31.00 2.68
C LYS A 320 -1.34 31.39 1.74
N PRO A 321 -1.89 32.62 1.87
CA PRO A 321 -2.95 33.13 1.00
C PRO A 321 -2.61 33.10 -0.50
N ALA A 322 -1.32 33.25 -0.83
CA ALA A 322 -0.80 33.27 -2.19
C ALA A 322 -0.73 31.89 -2.88
N ASN A 323 -0.92 30.78 -2.14
CA ASN A 323 -0.90 29.42 -2.68
C ASN A 323 -2.20 28.68 -2.33
N PRO A 324 -3.37 29.13 -2.81
CA PRO A 324 -4.63 28.52 -2.45
C PRO A 324 -4.72 27.07 -2.97
N PHE A 325 -5.28 26.17 -2.18
CA PHE A 325 -5.53 24.77 -2.55
C PHE A 325 -6.33 24.60 -3.84
N SER A 326 -7.15 25.59 -4.20
CA SER A 326 -7.93 25.64 -5.44
C SER A 326 -7.08 25.76 -6.71
N GLU A 327 -5.82 26.16 -6.61
CA GLU A 327 -4.87 26.33 -7.72
C GLU A 327 -3.67 25.39 -7.60
N LEU A 328 -3.89 24.17 -7.11
CA LEU A 328 -2.81 23.19 -6.96
C LEU A 328 -2.23 22.80 -8.33
N SER A 329 -1.14 23.46 -8.72
CA SER A 329 -0.46 23.18 -9.98
C SER A 329 0.19 21.79 -9.99
N ALA A 330 0.27 21.17 -11.17
CA ALA A 330 0.98 19.91 -11.39
C ALA A 330 2.43 19.96 -10.88
N LYS A 331 3.09 21.13 -11.00
CA LYS A 331 4.46 21.35 -10.55
C LYS A 331 4.58 21.29 -9.02
N ASN A 332 3.64 21.93 -8.31
CA ASN A 332 3.63 21.94 -6.84
C ASN A 332 3.30 20.54 -6.30
N LEU A 333 2.32 19.85 -6.89
CA LEU A 333 1.97 18.49 -6.52
C LEU A 333 3.11 17.51 -6.77
N HIS A 334 3.81 17.65 -7.90
CA HIS A 334 5.00 16.85 -8.19
C HIS A 334 6.12 17.10 -7.17
N ARG A 335 6.36 18.37 -6.78
CA ARG A 335 7.35 18.70 -5.75
C ARG A 335 6.97 18.05 -4.41
N TYR A 336 5.71 18.15 -3.99
CA TYR A 336 5.23 17.47 -2.78
C TYR A 336 5.47 15.97 -2.87
N PHE A 337 5.04 15.32 -3.95
CA PHE A 337 5.25 13.89 -4.18
C PHE A 337 6.72 13.48 -4.03
N LEU A 338 7.64 14.21 -4.68
CA LEU A 338 9.07 13.91 -4.60
C LEU A 338 9.63 14.06 -3.18
N THR A 339 9.28 15.14 -2.48
CA THR A 339 9.77 15.37 -1.11
C THR A 339 9.14 14.41 -0.10
N TYR A 340 7.86 14.05 -0.28
CA TYR A 340 7.14 13.12 0.59
C TYR A 340 7.68 11.70 0.46
N PHE A 341 7.98 11.27 -0.77
CA PHE A 341 8.61 10.00 -1.04
C PHE A 341 10.09 9.99 -0.62
N GLY A 342 10.82 11.07 -0.88
CA GLY A 342 12.20 11.24 -0.43
C GLY A 342 12.35 11.20 1.08
N LEU A 343 11.43 11.81 1.83
CA LEU A 343 11.39 11.72 3.30
C LEU A 343 11.24 10.26 3.75
N TYR A 344 10.35 9.51 3.10
CA TYR A 344 10.10 8.11 3.44
C TYR A 344 11.31 7.20 3.17
N ILE A 345 12.02 7.42 2.05
CA ILE A 345 13.28 6.76 1.74
C ILE A 345 14.35 7.13 2.77
N SER A 346 14.44 8.41 3.14
CA SER A 346 15.41 8.90 4.13
C SER A 346 15.19 8.22 5.49
N PHE A 347 13.94 8.09 5.93
CA PHE A 347 13.60 7.34 7.13
C PHE A 347 14.06 5.88 7.02
N SER A 348 13.96 5.26 5.84
CA SER A 348 14.33 3.87 5.64
C SER A 348 15.84 3.69 5.77
N ILE A 349 16.62 4.60 5.20
CA ILE A 349 18.09 4.59 5.33
C ILE A 349 18.50 4.77 6.79
N LEU A 350 17.85 5.69 7.51
CA LEU A 350 18.15 6.00 8.91
C LEU A 350 17.82 4.82 9.84
N ILE A 351 16.63 4.24 9.75
CA ILE A 351 16.22 3.13 10.63
C ILE A 351 16.99 1.85 10.37
N THR A 352 17.48 1.65 9.14
CA THR A 352 18.17 0.41 8.76
C THR A 352 19.68 0.49 8.93
N GLY A 353 20.24 1.66 9.25
CA GLY A 353 21.69 1.84 9.35
C GLY A 353 22.42 1.71 8.03
N ALA A 354 21.72 1.78 6.89
CA ALA A 354 22.33 1.59 5.57
C ALA A 354 23.38 2.67 5.24
N PHE A 355 23.36 3.81 5.93
CA PHE A 355 24.40 4.84 5.82
C PHE A 355 25.74 4.43 6.44
N MET A 356 25.77 3.43 7.32
CA MET A 356 26.99 2.92 7.96
C MET A 356 27.63 1.77 7.19
N SER A 357 26.85 1.00 6.44
CA SER A 357 27.35 -0.17 5.71
C SER A 357 26.52 -0.51 4.46
N LEU A 358 27.18 -1.10 3.46
CA LEU A 358 26.58 -1.43 2.16
C LEU A 358 25.86 -2.79 2.11
N TYR A 359 25.70 -3.48 3.25
CA TYR A 359 25.14 -4.83 3.30
C TYR A 359 23.68 -4.91 2.82
N ARG A 360 22.91 -3.81 2.96
CA ARG A 360 21.51 -3.72 2.52
C ARG A 360 21.38 -3.02 1.18
N ILE A 361 21.83 -3.71 0.13
CA ILE A 361 21.81 -3.16 -1.22
C ILE A 361 20.40 -2.71 -1.67
N GLU A 362 19.34 -3.31 -1.11
CA GLU A 362 17.96 -2.95 -1.43
C GLU A 362 17.61 -1.48 -1.08
N GLN A 363 18.27 -0.90 -0.08
CA GLN A 363 18.06 0.50 0.32
C GLN A 363 18.50 1.48 -0.79
N TYR A 364 19.58 1.13 -1.48
CA TYR A 364 20.10 1.90 -2.61
C TYR A 364 19.27 1.70 -3.87
N LEU A 365 18.68 0.52 -4.05
CA LEU A 365 17.71 0.26 -5.12
C LEU A 365 16.46 1.15 -4.99
N TYR A 366 16.04 1.50 -3.77
CA TYR A 366 14.94 2.46 -3.57
C TYR A 366 15.27 3.84 -4.12
N ILE A 367 16.50 4.33 -3.91
CA ILE A 367 16.97 5.61 -4.43
C ILE A 367 17.01 5.58 -5.96
N ILE A 368 17.55 4.51 -6.54
CA ILE A 368 17.60 4.34 -7.99
C ILE A 368 16.18 4.33 -8.57
N ASN A 369 15.27 3.55 -7.97
CA ASN A 369 13.90 3.48 -8.45
C ASN A 369 13.18 4.83 -8.32
N PHE A 370 13.40 5.54 -7.20
CA PHE A 370 12.89 6.89 -7.00
C PHE A 370 13.36 7.88 -8.07
N VAL A 371 14.63 7.86 -8.44
CA VAL A 371 15.17 8.71 -9.52
C VAL A 371 14.51 8.38 -10.86
N VAL A 372 14.34 7.09 -11.17
CA VAL A 372 13.65 6.64 -12.38
C VAL A 372 12.20 7.13 -12.38
N ILE A 373 11.47 6.93 -11.29
CA ILE A 373 10.07 7.39 -11.13
C ILE A 373 10.00 8.90 -11.30
N ALA A 374 10.87 9.67 -10.64
CA ALA A 374 10.90 11.13 -10.71
C ALA A 374 11.04 11.64 -12.15
N PHE A 375 11.84 10.94 -12.97
CA PHE A 375 12.01 11.23 -14.38
C PHE A 375 10.80 10.80 -15.22
N LEU A 376 10.29 9.58 -15.04
CA LEU A 376 9.24 9.00 -15.87
C LEU A 376 7.85 9.64 -15.64
N VAL A 377 7.53 10.05 -14.40
CA VAL A 377 6.25 10.69 -14.05
C VAL A 377 5.96 11.94 -14.89
N ARG A 378 7.01 12.66 -15.32
CA ARG A 378 6.86 13.85 -16.17
C ARG A 378 6.48 13.50 -17.61
N LYS A 379 6.85 12.30 -18.06
CA LYS A 379 6.64 11.81 -19.43
C LYS A 379 5.34 11.03 -19.60
N SER A 380 4.56 10.82 -18.54
CA SER A 380 3.32 10.04 -18.62
C SER A 380 2.24 10.81 -19.38
N ALA A 381 1.58 10.11 -20.29
CA ALA A 381 0.39 10.56 -21.01
C ALA A 381 -0.72 9.53 -20.80
N PRO A 382 -1.54 9.67 -19.74
CA PRO A 382 -2.56 8.68 -19.41
C PRO A 382 -3.63 8.65 -20.50
N ILE A 383 -4.10 7.45 -20.83
CA ILE A 383 -5.29 7.25 -21.67
C ILE A 383 -6.42 6.76 -20.77
N PHE A 384 -7.54 7.46 -20.81
CA PHE A 384 -8.77 7.06 -20.15
C PHE A 384 -9.61 6.20 -21.09
N SER A 385 -10.19 5.13 -20.56
CA SER A 385 -11.19 4.33 -21.26
C SER A 385 -12.30 3.96 -20.29
N ASP A 386 -13.51 3.74 -20.79
CA ASP A 386 -14.58 3.17 -19.96
C ASP A 386 -14.70 1.68 -20.28
N ARG A 387 -14.50 0.83 -19.27
CA ARG A 387 -14.63 -0.62 -19.39
C ARG A 387 -15.77 -1.19 -18.55
N GLY A 388 -16.55 -0.35 -17.85
CA GLY A 388 -17.69 -0.75 -17.03
C GLY A 388 -17.39 -1.79 -15.94
N LEU A 389 -18.44 -2.38 -15.37
CA LEU A 389 -18.34 -3.55 -14.49
C LEU A 389 -18.56 -4.83 -15.30
N ASN A 390 -17.71 -5.84 -15.13
CA ASN A 390 -17.87 -7.13 -15.80
C ASN A 390 -17.60 -8.26 -14.81
N MET A 391 -18.64 -8.63 -14.07
CA MET A 391 -18.57 -9.64 -13.00
C MET A 391 -18.14 -11.01 -13.55
N SER A 392 -18.63 -11.41 -14.72
CA SER A 392 -18.26 -12.66 -15.36
C SER A 392 -16.75 -12.72 -15.65
N ARG A 393 -16.19 -11.67 -16.24
CA ARG A 393 -14.74 -11.60 -16.51
C ARG A 393 -13.92 -11.61 -15.22
N TRP A 394 -14.40 -10.99 -14.16
CA TRP A 394 -13.69 -11.00 -12.87
C TRP A 394 -13.73 -12.37 -12.20
N ALA A 395 -14.85 -13.08 -12.25
CA ALA A 395 -14.95 -14.45 -11.77
C ALA A 395 -14.04 -15.39 -12.56
N VAL A 396 -14.00 -15.25 -13.89
CA VAL A 396 -13.09 -16.01 -14.76
C VAL A 396 -11.63 -15.72 -14.41
N ASN A 397 -11.26 -14.45 -14.22
CA ASN A 397 -9.91 -14.07 -13.82
C ASN A 397 -9.53 -14.60 -12.43
N LEU A 398 -10.48 -14.66 -11.48
CA LEU A 398 -10.27 -15.26 -10.18
C LEU A 398 -9.95 -16.76 -10.31
N PHE A 399 -10.76 -17.49 -11.09
CA PHE A 399 -10.51 -18.90 -11.35
C PHE A 399 -9.12 -19.13 -11.97
N PHE A 400 -8.75 -18.36 -13.00
CA PHE A 400 -7.42 -18.44 -13.59
C PHE A 400 -6.31 -18.11 -12.60
N THR A 401 -6.54 -17.15 -11.70
CA THR A 401 -5.55 -16.79 -10.67
C THR A 401 -5.36 -17.95 -9.69
N LEU A 402 -6.44 -18.56 -9.21
CA LEU A 402 -6.37 -19.71 -8.31
C LEU A 402 -5.69 -20.92 -8.97
N ALA A 403 -6.03 -21.20 -10.23
CA ALA A 403 -5.36 -22.25 -11.02
C ALA A 403 -3.86 -21.93 -11.21
N PHE A 404 -3.51 -20.67 -11.46
CA PHE A 404 -2.12 -20.24 -11.55
C PHE A 404 -1.38 -20.41 -10.22
N LEU A 405 -2.00 -20.08 -9.08
CA LEU A 405 -1.41 -20.30 -7.76
C LEU A 405 -1.18 -21.80 -7.50
N ALA A 406 -2.06 -22.68 -7.97
CA ALA A 406 -1.85 -24.13 -7.87
C ALA A 406 -0.60 -24.58 -8.66
N ILE A 407 -0.36 -24.00 -9.83
CA ILE A 407 0.87 -24.23 -10.60
C ILE A 407 2.10 -23.72 -9.82
N LEU A 408 2.03 -22.52 -9.25
CA LEU A 408 3.11 -21.98 -8.42
C LEU A 408 3.39 -22.86 -7.20
N THR A 409 2.35 -23.41 -6.56
CA THR A 409 2.51 -24.38 -5.47
C THR A 409 3.28 -25.61 -5.92
N ALA A 410 2.88 -26.23 -7.04
CA ALA A 410 3.56 -27.42 -7.58
C ALA A 410 5.04 -27.14 -7.89
N LEU A 411 5.33 -25.94 -8.41
CA LEU A 411 6.71 -25.50 -8.64
C LEU A 411 7.47 -25.28 -7.33
N ALA A 412 6.87 -24.61 -6.35
CA ALA A 412 7.54 -24.31 -5.08
C ALA A 412 7.95 -25.59 -4.35
N ILE A 413 7.01 -26.52 -4.14
CA ILE A 413 7.26 -27.76 -3.38
C ILE A 413 8.28 -28.69 -4.05
N SER A 414 8.47 -28.58 -5.37
CA SER A 414 9.44 -29.39 -6.12
C SER A 414 10.81 -28.72 -6.26
N SER A 415 10.95 -27.46 -5.83
CA SER A 415 12.15 -26.65 -6.07
C SER A 415 13.06 -26.46 -4.84
N HIS A 416 12.67 -26.96 -3.67
CA HIS A 416 13.46 -26.82 -2.46
C HIS A 416 13.21 -27.95 -1.46
N GLU A 417 14.15 -28.13 -0.54
CA GLU A 417 13.98 -28.97 0.65
C GLU A 417 13.40 -28.14 1.80
N GLU A 418 13.35 -28.67 3.02
CA GLU A 418 12.75 -27.99 4.16
C GLU A 418 13.39 -26.62 4.43
N LEU A 419 12.57 -25.56 4.39
CA LEU A 419 13.02 -24.19 4.61
C LEU A 419 12.77 -23.74 6.05
N LYS A 420 13.72 -22.99 6.61
CA LYS A 420 13.58 -22.40 7.94
C LYS A 420 12.32 -21.53 8.04
N GLY A 421 11.55 -21.74 9.11
CA GLY A 421 10.31 -21.00 9.36
C GLY A 421 9.11 -21.51 8.57
N ALA A 422 9.21 -22.69 7.95
CA ALA A 422 8.04 -23.43 7.50
C ALA A 422 7.04 -23.64 8.65
N GLN A 423 5.76 -23.63 8.32
CA GLN A 423 4.65 -23.83 9.25
C GLN A 423 3.63 -24.76 8.59
N LEU A 424 2.86 -25.47 9.39
CA LEU A 424 1.77 -26.32 8.92
C LEU A 424 0.44 -25.78 9.45
N ARG A 425 -0.60 -25.82 8.60
CA ARG A 425 -1.99 -25.53 8.96
C ARG A 425 -2.80 -26.80 9.13
N PHE A 426 -2.52 -27.81 8.31
CA PHE A 426 -3.13 -29.12 8.30
C PHE A 426 -2.04 -30.17 8.53
N GLU A 427 -2.34 -31.16 9.38
CA GLU A 427 -1.50 -32.33 9.64
C GLU A 427 -1.72 -33.45 8.63
#